data_AF-A0A4Q5QDW5-F1
#
_entry.id   AF-A0A4Q5QDW5-F1
#
_cell.length_a   1.000
_cell.length_b   1.000
_cell.length_c   1.000
_cell.angle_alpha   90.00
_cell.angle_beta   90.00
_cell.angle_gamma   90.00
#
_symmetry.space_group_name_H-M   'P 1'
#
loop_
_entity.id
_entity.type
_entity.pdbx_description
1 polymer ?
#
loop_
_entity_poly.entity_id
_entity_poly.type
_entity_poly.pdbx_seq_one_letter_code
_entity_poly.pdbx_strand_id
1 'polypeptide(L)'
;MADINDPVYQLIVAARVQLLFDKPFFGNVAARLILVDATDWCATAATDGRHMYYNREFIKSLTKDELMFLVAHEILHCIYDHLGRRGGRDPKLLNMAQDYVINYTLVEDKCGTMPKQGL
;
A
#
# COMPACT_ATOMS: atom_id res chain seq x y z
N MET A 1 -19.85 -5.00 -1.19
CA MET A 1 -19.41 -3.67 -0.70
C MET A 1 -18.61 -3.91 0.56
N ALA A 2 -17.49 -3.20 0.76
CA ALA A 2 -16.74 -3.30 2.01
C ALA A 2 -17.63 -2.88 3.19
N ASP A 3 -17.59 -3.64 4.27
CA ASP A 3 -18.33 -3.31 5.49
C ASP A 3 -17.64 -2.12 6.17
N ILE A 4 -18.34 -0.98 6.21
CA ILE A 4 -17.81 0.22 6.86
C ILE A 4 -17.61 0.03 8.37
N ASN A 5 -18.27 -0.94 9.00
CA ASN A 5 -18.08 -1.21 10.42
C ASN A 5 -16.92 -2.18 10.71
N ASP A 6 -16.26 -2.69 9.68
CA ASP A 6 -15.11 -3.58 9.84
C ASP A 6 -13.93 -2.81 10.48
N PRO A 7 -13.41 -3.27 11.65
CA PRO A 7 -12.31 -2.59 12.33
C PRO A 7 -11.04 -2.52 11.48
N VAL A 8 -10.76 -3.54 10.65
CA VAL A 8 -9.57 -3.54 9.78
C VAL A 8 -9.71 -2.51 8.67
N TYR A 9 -10.90 -2.44 8.06
CA TYR A 9 -11.20 -1.42 7.07
C TYR A 9 -11.03 0.00 7.66
N GLN A 10 -11.50 0.22 8.88
CA GLN A 10 -11.37 1.50 9.59
C GLN A 10 -9.92 1.89 9.86
N LEU A 11 -9.02 0.93 10.17
CA LEU A 11 -7.59 1.20 10.32
C LEU A 11 -6.99 1.74 9.02
N ILE A 12 -7.32 1.12 7.88
CA ILE A 12 -6.82 1.55 6.56
C ILE A 12 -7.39 2.93 6.21
N VAL A 13 -8.67 3.18 6.46
CA VAL A 13 -9.28 4.50 6.26
C VAL A 13 -8.60 5.57 7.13
N ALA A 14 -8.35 5.29 8.40
CA ALA A 14 -7.65 6.21 9.29
C ALA A 14 -6.23 6.54 8.79
N ALA A 15 -5.49 5.54 8.28
CA ALA A 15 -4.17 5.75 7.68
C ALA A 15 -4.24 6.62 6.41
N ARG A 16 -5.24 6.41 5.54
CA ARG A 16 -5.46 7.25 4.34
C ARG A 16 -5.80 8.69 4.71
N VAL A 17 -6.62 8.90 5.75
CA VAL A 17 -6.95 10.23 6.27
C VAL A 17 -5.69 10.90 6.85
N GLN A 18 -4.87 10.17 7.60
CA GLN A 18 -3.62 10.71 8.12
C GLN A 18 -2.67 11.13 6.99
N LEU A 19 -2.53 10.32 5.94
CA LEU A 19 -1.74 10.66 4.75
C LEU A 19 -2.24 11.93 4.05
N LEU A 20 -3.55 12.21 4.05
CA LEU A 20 -4.09 13.46 3.49
C LEU A 20 -3.59 14.70 4.24
N PHE A 21 -3.38 14.62 5.55
CA PHE A 21 -2.86 15.72 6.35
C PHE A 21 -1.33 15.82 6.27
N ASP A 22 -0.62 14.71 6.40
CA ASP A 22 0.84 14.71 6.52
C ASP A 22 1.55 14.82 5.16
N LYS A 23 0.96 14.20 4.14
CA LYS A 23 1.55 14.00 2.81
C LYS A 23 0.47 14.13 1.72
N PRO A 24 -0.10 15.34 1.50
CA PRO A 24 -1.35 15.52 0.73
C PRO A 24 -1.35 14.94 -0.68
N PHE A 25 -0.19 14.92 -1.35
CA PHE A 25 -0.04 14.27 -2.66
C PHE A 25 -0.38 12.77 -2.60
N PHE A 26 0.22 12.04 -1.66
CA PHE A 26 -0.02 10.61 -1.46
C PHE A 26 -1.46 10.37 -0.99
N GLY A 27 -1.95 11.14 -0.02
CA GLY A 27 -3.31 11.00 0.51
C GLY A 27 -4.41 11.15 -0.56
N ASN A 28 -4.25 12.08 -1.50
CA ASN A 28 -5.24 12.29 -2.56
C ASN A 28 -5.35 11.09 -3.52
N VAL A 29 -4.22 10.47 -3.87
CA VAL A 29 -4.22 9.25 -4.69
C VAL A 29 -4.73 8.08 -3.87
N ALA A 30 -4.32 7.98 -2.60
CA ALA A 30 -4.77 6.97 -1.65
C ALA A 30 -6.30 6.90 -1.64
N ALA A 31 -6.97 8.04 -1.52
CA ALA A 31 -8.43 8.18 -1.41
C ALA A 31 -9.21 7.64 -2.63
N ARG A 32 -8.56 7.37 -3.76
CA ARG A 32 -9.21 6.88 -4.99
C ARG A 32 -9.25 5.36 -5.11
N LEU A 33 -8.38 4.64 -4.40
CA LEU A 33 -8.37 3.18 -4.45
C LEU A 33 -9.55 2.58 -3.67
N ILE A 34 -10.16 1.53 -4.24
CA ILE A 34 -11.22 0.76 -3.62
C ILE A 34 -10.58 -0.32 -2.75
N LEU A 35 -10.89 -0.35 -1.45
CA LEU A 35 -10.33 -1.38 -0.56
C LEU A 35 -11.05 -2.71 -0.77
N VAL A 36 -10.28 -3.78 -0.96
CA VAL A 36 -10.78 -5.14 -1.17
C VAL A 36 -10.06 -6.10 -0.23
N ASP A 37 -10.84 -6.82 0.58
CA ASP A 37 -10.29 -7.90 1.39
C ASP A 37 -9.80 -9.03 0.47
N ALA A 38 -8.52 -9.35 0.57
CA ALA A 38 -7.83 -10.34 -0.24
C ALA A 38 -7.10 -11.37 0.62
N THR A 39 -7.52 -11.53 1.87
CA THR A 39 -6.86 -12.41 2.86
C THR A 39 -6.69 -13.85 2.35
N ASP A 40 -7.58 -14.30 1.46
CA ASP A 40 -7.55 -15.65 0.89
C ASP A 40 -6.35 -15.93 -0.05
N TRP A 41 -5.75 -14.90 -0.65
CA TRP A 41 -4.70 -15.09 -1.67
C TRP A 41 -3.52 -14.12 -1.59
N CYS A 42 -3.70 -12.96 -0.96
CA CYS A 42 -2.66 -11.97 -0.78
C CYS A 42 -2.04 -12.14 0.61
N ALA A 43 -0.72 -12.24 0.69
CA ALA A 43 -0.02 -12.38 1.96
C ALA A 43 0.07 -11.05 2.74
N THR A 44 0.14 -9.93 2.04
CA THR A 44 0.37 -8.59 2.59
C THR A 44 -0.66 -7.59 2.04
N ALA A 45 -0.32 -6.87 0.99
CA ALA A 45 -1.20 -6.03 0.20
C ALA A 45 -0.81 -6.11 -1.29
N ALA A 46 -1.67 -5.59 -2.15
CA ALA A 46 -1.39 -5.42 -3.57
C ALA A 46 -2.27 -4.33 -4.17
N THR A 47 -1.93 -3.87 -5.37
CA THR A 47 -2.76 -2.96 -6.15
C THR A 47 -2.85 -3.39 -7.61
N ASP A 48 -3.98 -3.09 -8.23
CA ASP A 48 -4.16 -3.17 -9.69
C ASP A 48 -4.34 -1.79 -10.34
N GLY A 49 -4.09 -0.71 -9.58
CA GLY A 49 -4.29 0.66 -10.02
C GLY A 49 -5.68 1.23 -9.73
N ARG A 50 -6.65 0.38 -9.37
CA ARG A 50 -8.01 0.77 -8.99
C ARG A 50 -8.43 0.23 -7.62
N HIS A 51 -8.01 -0.97 -7.30
CA HIS A 51 -8.24 -1.64 -6.04
C HIS A 51 -6.95 -1.69 -5.24
N MET A 52 -7.06 -1.49 -3.93
CA MET A 52 -6.03 -1.84 -2.97
C MET A 52 -6.51 -3.10 -2.24
N TYR A 53 -5.84 -4.21 -2.54
CA TYR A 53 -6.05 -5.50 -1.91
C TYR A 53 -5.29 -5.54 -0.59
N TYR A 54 -5.89 -6.08 0.46
CA TYR A 54 -5.23 -6.19 1.77
C TYR A 54 -5.50 -7.54 2.43
N ASN A 55 -4.51 -8.04 3.15
CA ASN A 55 -4.65 -9.17 4.07
C ASN A 55 -4.95 -8.67 5.48
N ARG A 56 -6.07 -9.11 6.07
CA ARG A 56 -6.52 -8.65 7.38
C ARG A 56 -5.50 -8.88 8.49
N GLU A 57 -4.89 -10.06 8.51
CA GLU A 57 -3.96 -10.46 9.57
C GLU A 57 -2.65 -9.69 9.44
N PHE A 58 -2.22 -9.40 8.20
CA PHE A 58 -1.09 -8.50 7.97
C PHE A 58 -1.38 -7.09 8.49
N ILE A 59 -2.52 -6.48 8.12
CA ILE A 59 -2.88 -5.12 8.59
C ILE A 59 -2.93 -5.04 10.11
N LYS A 60 -3.50 -6.04 10.79
CA LYS A 60 -3.58 -6.07 12.27
C LYS A 60 -2.21 -6.15 12.94
N SER A 61 -1.20 -6.69 12.25
CA SER A 61 0.16 -6.79 12.78
C SER A 61 0.95 -5.47 12.69
N LEU A 62 0.47 -4.51 11.91
CA LEU A 62 1.17 -3.25 11.66
C LEU A 62 0.79 -2.19 12.70
N THR A 63 1.78 -1.39 13.08
CA THR A 63 1.55 -0.10 13.73
C THR A 63 0.89 0.88 12.77
N LYS A 64 0.35 2.00 13.29
CA LYS A 64 -0.25 3.05 12.46
C LYS A 64 0.74 3.59 11.41
N ASP A 65 1.98 3.84 11.79
CA ASP A 65 3.00 4.40 10.90
C ASP A 65 3.46 3.37 9.85
N GLU A 66 3.49 2.09 10.20
CA GLU A 66 3.74 0.99 9.24
C GLU A 66 2.59 0.81 8.25
N LEU A 67 1.34 0.96 8.71
CA LEU A 67 0.19 0.93 7.83
C LEU A 67 0.17 2.13 6.86
N MET A 68 0.57 3.32 7.32
CA MET A 68 0.74 4.47 6.43
C MET A 68 1.80 4.22 5.36
N PHE A 69 2.93 3.60 5.73
CA PHE A 69 3.98 3.22 4.79
C PHE A 69 3.46 2.21 3.76
N LEU A 70 2.75 1.17 4.18
CA LEU A 70 2.13 0.18 3.30
C LEU A 70 1.15 0.83 2.30
N VAL A 71 0.27 1.71 2.79
CA VAL A 71 -0.69 2.40 1.91
C VAL A 71 0.06 3.26 0.88
N ALA A 72 1.08 4.01 1.31
CA ALA A 72 1.90 4.81 0.40
C ALA A 72 2.70 3.94 -0.60
N HIS A 73 3.14 2.75 -0.18
CA HIS A 73 3.84 1.78 -1.02
C HIS A 73 2.98 1.32 -2.20
N GLU A 74 1.76 0.84 -1.92
CA GLU A 74 0.82 0.42 -2.97
C GLU A 74 0.46 1.58 -3.91
N ILE A 75 0.36 2.79 -3.39
CA ILE A 75 0.09 3.98 -4.21
C ILE A 75 1.27 4.29 -5.15
N LEU A 76 2.51 4.11 -4.70
CA LEU A 76 3.67 4.36 -5.54
C LEU A 76 3.79 3.35 -6.69
N HIS A 77 3.30 2.11 -6.54
CA HIS A 77 3.16 1.21 -7.70
C HIS A 77 2.26 1.82 -8.79
N CYS A 78 1.19 2.51 -8.40
CA CYS A 78 0.33 3.22 -9.34
C CYS A 78 1.04 4.45 -9.94
N ILE A 79 1.67 5.27 -9.09
CA ILE A 79 2.29 6.55 -9.50
C ILE A 79 3.48 6.32 -10.44
N TYR A 80 4.27 5.28 -10.19
CA TYR A 80 5.42 4.93 -11.02
C TYR A 80 5.09 4.03 -12.22
N ASP A 81 3.80 3.78 -12.46
CA ASP A 81 3.30 2.93 -13.54
C ASP A 81 3.94 1.52 -13.52
N HIS A 82 4.14 0.97 -12.32
CA HIS A 82 4.78 -0.35 -12.17
C HIS A 82 3.96 -1.50 -12.74
N LEU A 83 2.64 -1.30 -12.85
CA LEU A 83 1.66 -2.27 -13.34
C LEU A 83 1.82 -2.57 -14.83
N GLY A 84 2.02 -1.53 -15.65
CA GLY A 84 2.14 -1.66 -17.11
C GLY A 84 3.56 -1.89 -17.61
N ARG A 85 4.56 -1.53 -16.79
CA ARG A 85 5.95 -1.44 -17.22
C ARG A 85 6.71 -2.76 -17.24
N ARG A 86 6.09 -3.94 -17.20
CA ARG A 86 6.86 -5.21 -17.15
C ARG A 86 7.59 -5.56 -18.45
N GLY A 87 6.92 -5.48 -19.59
CA GLY A 87 7.45 -6.04 -20.85
C GLY A 87 7.82 -7.52 -20.71
N GLY A 88 8.97 -7.92 -21.26
CA GLY A 88 9.48 -9.30 -21.20
C GLY A 88 10.39 -9.63 -20.00
N ARG A 89 10.46 -8.77 -18.98
CA ARG A 89 11.29 -9.01 -17.78
C ARG A 89 10.67 -10.08 -16.87
N ASP A 90 11.53 -10.77 -16.12
CA ASP A 90 11.08 -11.71 -15.08
C ASP A 90 10.18 -10.98 -14.06
N PRO A 91 8.97 -11.50 -13.79
CA PRO A 91 8.01 -10.80 -12.93
C PRO A 91 8.48 -10.68 -11.48
N LYS A 92 9.22 -11.67 -10.94
CA LYS A 92 9.68 -11.63 -9.55
C LYS A 92 10.82 -10.64 -9.38
N LEU A 93 11.82 -10.68 -10.27
CA LEU A 93 12.93 -9.73 -10.24
C LEU A 93 12.44 -8.30 -10.44
N LEU A 94 11.46 -8.10 -11.32
CA LEU A 94 10.88 -6.78 -11.54
C LEU A 94 10.17 -6.25 -10.28
N ASN A 95 9.30 -7.06 -9.66
CA ASN A 95 8.61 -6.65 -8.44
C ASN A 95 9.61 -6.25 -7.35
N MET A 96 10.62 -7.09 -7.07
CA MET A 96 11.64 -6.73 -6.08
C MET A 96 12.35 -5.40 -6.41
N ALA A 97 12.72 -5.18 -7.68
CA ALA A 97 13.35 -3.92 -8.08
C ALA A 97 12.43 -2.70 -7.92
N GLN A 98 11.15 -2.88 -8.21
CA GLN A 98 10.10 -1.88 -8.02
C GLN A 98 9.90 -1.57 -6.54
N ASP A 99 9.88 -2.59 -5.68
CA ASP A 99 9.70 -2.45 -4.24
C ASP A 99 10.91 -1.74 -3.62
N TYR A 100 12.15 -2.05 -4.08
CA TYR A 100 13.34 -1.37 -3.60
C TYR A 100 13.30 0.16 -3.84
N VAL A 101 12.91 0.59 -5.04
CA VAL A 101 12.83 2.04 -5.32
C VAL A 101 11.71 2.71 -4.52
N ILE A 102 10.55 2.04 -4.39
CA ILE A 102 9.43 2.53 -3.59
C ILE A 102 9.83 2.67 -2.12
N ASN A 103 10.39 1.62 -1.54
CA ASN A 103 10.80 1.59 -0.14
C ASN A 103 11.86 2.66 0.15
N TYR A 104 12.84 2.81 -0.75
CA TYR A 104 13.84 3.87 -0.65
C TYR A 104 13.19 5.26 -0.67
N THR A 105 12.29 5.53 -1.61
CA THR A 105 11.60 6.82 -1.68
C THR A 105 10.82 7.14 -0.41
N LEU A 106 10.03 6.18 0.12
CA LEU A 106 9.22 6.43 1.31
C LEU A 106 10.07 6.65 2.57
N VAL A 107 11.21 5.96 2.68
CA VAL A 107 12.17 6.20 3.77
C VAL A 107 12.78 7.60 3.67
N GLU A 108 13.25 8.01 2.48
CA GLU A 108 13.83 9.34 2.27
C GLU A 108 12.81 10.46 2.53
N ASP A 109 11.57 10.26 2.07
CA ASP A 109 10.48 11.21 2.26
C ASP A 109 9.89 11.18 3.68
N LYS A 110 10.33 10.26 4.54
CA LYS A 110 9.78 10.06 5.90
C LYS A 110 8.26 9.86 5.88
N CYS A 111 7.78 9.02 4.97
CA CYS A 111 6.37 8.71 4.81
C CYS A 111 6.03 7.40 5.54
N GLY A 112 5.67 7.50 6.81
CA GLY A 112 5.46 6.33 7.67
C GLY A 112 6.77 5.64 8.07
N THR A 113 6.67 4.40 8.56
CA THR A 113 7.81 3.57 8.96
C THR A 113 7.77 2.25 8.20
N MET A 114 8.89 1.80 7.65
CA MET A 114 8.93 0.52 6.94
C MET A 114 8.64 -0.64 7.90
N PRO A 115 7.72 -1.57 7.56
CA PRO A 115 7.44 -2.75 8.39
C PRO A 115 8.67 -3.60 8.63
N LYS A 116 8.92 -3.98 9.90
CA LYS A 116 10.10 -4.78 10.28
C LYS A 116 10.15 -6.16 9.61
N GLN A 117 8.96 -6.70 9.30
CA GLN A 117 8.79 -7.99 8.63
C GLN A 117 8.92 -7.91 7.10
N GLY A 118 9.19 -6.73 6.54
CA GLY A 118 9.30 -6.50 5.10
C GLY A 118 7.95 -6.27 4.41
N LEU A 119 8.06 -5.86 3.15
CA LEU A 119 7.00 -5.78 2.15
C LEU A 119 7.42 -6.58 0.93
#